data_AF-A0A534PR11-F1
#
_entry.id   AF-A0A534PR11-F1
#
_cell.length_a   1.000
_cell.length_b   1.000
_cell.length_c   1.000
_cell.angle_alpha   90.00
_cell.angle_beta   90.00
_cell.angle_gamma   90.00
#
_symmetry.space_group_name_H-M   'P 1'
#
loop_
_entity.id
_entity.type
_entity.pdbx_description
1 polymer ?
#
loop_
_entity_poly.entity_id
_entity_poly.type
_entity_poly.pdbx_seq_one_letter_code
_entity_poly.pdbx_strand_id
1 'polypeptide(L)'
;MPIEIERKFLVRQELFPKELPAPDELEQGYLCTEPTVRVRLVSRPDGTRHAELTIKGSGLLRRQEFNYPIPAEDAEALLRLCSRGLRKRRRKLGRWDLDHFPERDLWLAEIELKYESEPFEKPRWLGEEVTDNPEYANIRLASPKRPE
;
A
#
# COMPACT_ATOMS: atom_id res chain seq x y z
N MET A 1 -9.54 -6.83 -18.60
CA MET A 1 -8.54 -6.48 -17.58
C MET A 1 -8.47 -7.65 -16.62
N PRO A 2 -7.28 -8.16 -16.28
CA PRO A 2 -7.16 -9.19 -15.26
C PRO A 2 -7.74 -8.65 -13.95
N ILE A 3 -8.54 -9.47 -13.26
CA ILE A 3 -9.01 -9.18 -11.91
C ILE A 3 -7.84 -9.58 -11.01
N GLU A 4 -7.14 -8.61 -10.42
CA GLU A 4 -6.16 -8.91 -9.37
C GLU A 4 -6.91 -9.39 -8.14
N ILE A 5 -6.50 -10.54 -7.60
CA ILE A 5 -7.08 -11.14 -6.40
C ILE A 5 -6.03 -10.99 -5.30
N GLU A 6 -6.27 -10.05 -4.39
CA GLU A 6 -5.39 -9.79 -3.24
C GLU A 6 -6.11 -10.21 -1.95
N ARG A 7 -5.37 -10.83 -1.03
CA ARG A 7 -5.83 -11.05 0.35
C ARG A 7 -4.96 -10.28 1.32
N LYS A 8 -5.58 -9.74 2.36
CA LYS A 8 -4.95 -8.85 3.33
C LYS A 8 -5.16 -9.36 4.74
N PHE A 9 -4.12 -9.32 5.56
CA PHE A 9 -4.13 -9.83 6.91
C PHE A 9 -3.49 -8.85 7.88
N LEU A 10 -3.98 -8.84 9.12
CA LEU A 10 -3.25 -8.31 10.26
C LEU A 10 -2.00 -9.16 10.53
N VAL A 11 -1.03 -8.57 11.21
CA VAL A 11 0.25 -9.23 11.48
C VAL A 11 0.61 -9.15 12.96
N ARG A 12 1.07 -10.28 13.49
CA ARG A 12 1.61 -10.47 14.83
C ARG A 12 3.12 -10.24 14.81
N GLN A 13 3.53 -9.00 15.05
CA GLN A 13 4.93 -8.58 14.94
C GLN A 13 5.86 -9.33 15.90
N GLU A 14 5.35 -9.78 17.05
CA GLU A 14 6.07 -10.56 18.04
C GLU A 14 6.45 -11.98 17.54
N LEU A 15 5.85 -12.44 16.44
CA LEU A 15 6.11 -13.74 15.84
C LEU A 15 6.96 -13.66 14.57
N PHE A 16 7.48 -12.47 14.23
CA PHE A 16 8.35 -12.29 13.07
C PHE A 16 9.61 -13.17 13.11
N PRO A 17 10.22 -13.41 11.94
CA PRO A 17 11.61 -13.86 11.90
C PRO A 17 12.53 -12.85 12.61
N LYS A 18 13.70 -13.32 13.05
CA LYS A 18 14.68 -12.46 13.76
C LYS A 18 15.14 -11.27 12.90
N GLU A 19 15.26 -11.49 11.60
CA GLU A 19 15.69 -10.49 10.64
C GLU A 19 14.62 -10.32 9.57
N LEU A 20 14.34 -9.07 9.24
CA LEU A 20 13.44 -8.71 8.15
C LEU A 20 14.24 -8.03 7.03
N PRO A 21 13.84 -8.20 5.77
CA PRO A 21 14.44 -7.49 4.64
C PRO A 21 14.39 -5.97 4.84
N ALA A 22 15.32 -5.27 4.20
CA ALA A 22 15.29 -3.81 4.12
C ALA A 22 13.98 -3.35 3.46
N PRO A 23 13.31 -2.32 4.00
CA PRO A 23 12.07 -1.83 3.44
C PRO A 23 12.28 -0.89 2.27
N ASP A 24 11.31 -0.87 1.37
CA ASP A 24 11.03 0.30 0.56
C ASP A 24 10.26 1.32 1.41
N GLU A 25 10.65 2.58 1.34
CA GLU A 25 9.91 3.71 1.94
C GLU A 25 8.88 4.21 0.93
N LEU A 26 7.61 4.22 1.32
CA LEU A 26 6.50 4.65 0.47
C LEU A 26 5.84 5.88 1.07
N GLU A 27 5.84 6.98 0.32
CA GLU A 27 4.98 8.13 0.58
C GLU A 27 3.82 8.15 -0.41
N GLN A 28 2.61 8.35 0.11
CA GLN A 28 1.39 8.40 -0.69
C GLN A 28 0.57 9.63 -0.35
N GLY A 29 -0.05 10.22 -1.37
CA GLY A 29 -0.97 11.34 -1.24
C GLY A 29 -2.17 11.16 -2.16
N TYR A 30 -3.29 11.78 -1.77
CA TYR A 30 -4.53 11.77 -2.56
C TYR A 30 -4.87 13.20 -2.97
N LEU A 31 -4.81 13.46 -4.28
CA LEU A 31 -5.25 14.73 -4.89
C LEU A 31 -6.78 14.80 -4.96
N CYS A 32 -7.41 13.64 -5.19
CA CYS A 32 -8.85 13.45 -5.16
C CYS A 32 -9.16 12.07 -4.59
N THR A 33 -10.34 11.92 -3.98
CA THR A 33 -10.80 10.64 -3.43
C THR A 33 -11.91 10.02 -4.27
N GLU A 34 -12.72 10.83 -4.96
CA GLU A 34 -13.81 10.37 -5.85
C GLU A 34 -13.88 11.25 -7.12
N PRO A 35 -13.38 10.77 -8.28
CA PRO A 35 -12.59 9.53 -8.45
C PRO A 35 -11.26 9.60 -7.68
N THR A 36 -10.68 8.45 -7.35
CA THR A 36 -9.43 8.43 -6.60
C THR A 36 -8.27 8.83 -7.52
N VAL A 37 -7.57 9.91 -7.18
CA VAL A 37 -6.32 10.32 -7.82
C VAL A 37 -5.23 10.28 -6.76
N ARG A 38 -4.33 9.30 -6.89
CA ARG A 38 -3.31 8.98 -5.89
C ARG A 38 -1.93 9.18 -6.48
N VAL A 39 -1.08 9.90 -5.75
CA VAL A 39 0.36 10.00 -6.01
C VAL A 39 1.06 9.04 -5.07
N ARG A 40 1.99 8.24 -5.58
CA ARG A 40 2.87 7.40 -4.76
C ARG A 40 4.31 7.60 -5.19
N LEU A 41 5.17 7.82 -4.20
CA LEU A 41 6.62 7.85 -4.34
C LEU A 41 7.18 6.66 -3.54
N VAL A 42 8.04 5.88 -4.18
CA VAL A 42 8.75 4.74 -3.59
C VAL A 42 10.24 5.03 -3.62
N SER A 43 10.89 4.96 -2.47
CA SER A 43 12.33 5.08 -2.31
C SER A 43 12.90 3.76 -1.81
N ARG A 44 13.82 3.18 -2.58
CA ARG A 44 14.42 1.87 -2.27
C ARG A 44 15.72 2.00 -1.48
N PRO A 45 16.14 0.95 -0.78
CA PRO A 45 17.41 0.95 -0.05
C PRO A 45 18.67 1.21 -0.90
N ASP A 46 18.62 0.89 -2.19
CA ASP A 46 19.72 1.12 -3.14
C ASP A 46 19.80 2.58 -3.65
N GLY A 47 18.95 3.47 -3.14
CA GLY A 47 18.86 4.87 -3.53
C GLY A 47 18.02 5.12 -4.78
N THR A 48 17.49 4.08 -5.42
CA THR A 48 16.58 4.26 -6.56
C THR A 48 15.21 4.76 -6.11
N ARG A 49 14.59 5.57 -6.96
CA ARG A 49 13.30 6.19 -6.71
C ARG A 49 12.37 5.97 -7.89
N HIS A 50 11.12 5.63 -7.59
CA HIS A 50 10.08 5.41 -8.58
C HIS A 50 8.82 6.11 -8.11
N ALA A 51 8.06 6.69 -9.03
CA ALA A 51 6.79 7.28 -8.70
C ALA A 51 5.71 6.94 -9.72
N GLU A 52 4.48 6.91 -9.24
CA GLU A 52 3.29 6.67 -10.05
C GLU A 52 2.17 7.65 -9.68
N LEU A 53 1.42 8.05 -10.72
CA LEU A 53 0.10 8.63 -10.59
C LEU A 53 -0.93 7.55 -10.92
N THR A 54 -1.79 7.23 -9.96
CA THR A 54 -2.86 6.25 -10.11
C THR A 54 -4.21 6.96 -10.13
N ILE A 55 -5.02 6.70 -11.16
CA ILE A 55 -6.40 7.19 -11.28
C ILE A 55 -7.33 5.97 -11.22
N LYS A 56 -8.23 5.96 -10.24
CA LYS A 56 -9.24 4.90 -10.08
C LYS A 56 -10.64 5.48 -10.19
N GLY A 57 -11.43 4.93 -11.11
CA GLY A 57 -12.84 5.27 -11.27
C GLY A 57 -13.69 4.86 -10.05
N SER A 58 -14.93 5.33 -10.02
CA SER A 58 -15.92 4.95 -9.01
C SER A 58 -16.34 3.48 -9.15
N GLY A 59 -16.55 2.80 -8.02
CA GLY A 59 -17.02 1.40 -7.98
C GLY A 59 -16.18 0.52 -7.05
N LEU A 60 -16.83 -0.45 -6.40
CA LEU A 60 -16.18 -1.38 -5.45
C LEU A 60 -15.70 -2.67 -6.14
N LEU A 61 -16.55 -3.30 -6.95
CA LEU A 61 -16.30 -4.63 -7.53
C LEU A 61 -15.51 -4.61 -8.85
N ARG A 62 -15.74 -3.59 -9.69
CA ARG A 62 -15.02 -3.39 -10.95
C ARG A 62 -14.90 -1.90 -11.17
N ARG A 63 -13.68 -1.38 -11.04
CA ARG A 63 -13.36 0.02 -11.33
C ARG A 63 -12.25 0.07 -12.38
N GLN A 64 -12.33 1.08 -13.24
CA GLN A 64 -11.21 1.40 -14.13
C GLN A 64 -10.04 1.89 -13.29
N GLU A 65 -8.85 1.38 -13.56
CA GLU A 65 -7.63 1.79 -12.90
C GLU A 65 -6.57 2.09 -13.97
N PHE A 66 -5.95 3.25 -13.86
CA PHE A 66 -4.90 3.72 -14.74
C PHE A 66 -3.69 4.06 -13.89
N ASN A 67 -2.52 3.52 -14.26
CA ASN A 67 -1.25 3.78 -13.59
C ASN A 67 -0.28 4.42 -14.57
N TYR A 68 0.25 5.59 -14.21
CA TYR A 68 1.19 6.34 -15.03
C TYR A 68 2.49 6.50 -14.25
N PRO A 69 3.64 6.04 -14.77
CA PRO A 69 4.92 6.41 -14.19
C PRO A 69 5.12 7.92 -14.35
N ILE A 70 5.61 8.56 -13.30
CA ILE A 70 5.94 10.00 -13.30
C ILE A 70 7.35 10.20 -12.74
N PRO A 71 8.03 11.32 -13.06
CA PRO A 71 9.28 11.70 -12.41
C PRO A 71 9.14 11.77 -10.88
N ALA A 72 10.21 11.44 -10.16
CA ALA A 72 10.19 11.44 -8.69
C ALA A 72 10.02 12.87 -8.14
N GLU A 73 10.59 13.85 -8.82
CA GLU A 73 10.53 15.28 -8.51
C GLU A 73 9.09 15.81 -8.64
N ASP A 74 8.38 15.39 -9.69
CA ASP A 74 6.97 15.72 -9.90
C ASP A 74 6.11 15.11 -8.79
N ALA A 75 6.39 13.87 -8.40
CA ALA A 75 5.67 13.21 -7.31
C ALA A 75 5.85 13.94 -5.98
N GLU A 76 7.07 14.39 -5.65
CA GLU A 76 7.31 15.23 -4.46
C GLU A 76 6.49 16.52 -4.50
N ALA A 77 6.46 17.20 -5.64
CA ALA A 77 5.67 18.42 -5.81
C ALA A 77 4.18 18.17 -5.63
N LEU A 78 3.65 17.12 -6.24
CA LEU A 78 2.24 16.75 -6.12
C LEU A 78 1.88 16.26 -4.71
N LEU A 79 2.78 15.57 -4.01
CA LEU A 79 2.57 15.11 -2.63
C LEU A 79 2.41 16.27 -1.64
N ARG A 80 2.98 17.44 -1.93
CA ARG A 80 2.78 18.68 -1.15
C ARG A 80 1.40 19.30 -1.37
N LEU A 81 0.78 19.05 -2.52
CA LEU A 81 -0.58 19.54 -2.85
C LEU A 81 -1.69 18.64 -2.29
N CYS A 82 -1.35 17.42 -1.87
CA CYS A 82 -2.32 16.45 -1.37
C CYS A 82 -2.85 16.85 0.01
N SER A 83 -4.17 16.96 0.16
CA SER A 83 -4.82 17.25 1.45
C SER A 83 -4.79 16.09 2.43
N ARG A 84 -4.54 14.87 1.95
CA ARG A 84 -4.41 13.65 2.75
C ARG A 84 -3.26 12.81 2.23
N GLY A 85 -2.58 12.10 3.13
CA GLY A 85 -1.51 11.20 2.77
C GLY A 85 -1.20 10.17 3.85
N LEU A 86 -0.27 9.28 3.54
CA LEU A 86 0.33 8.37 4.50
C LEU A 86 1.77 8.07 4.12
N ARG A 87 2.52 7.62 5.12
CA ARG A 87 3.82 6.98 4.94
C ARG A 87 3.75 5.54 5.43
N LYS A 88 4.37 4.63 4.69
CA LYS A 88 4.51 3.23 5.07
C LYS A 88 5.84 2.66 4.62
N ARG A 89 6.25 1.58 5.27
CA ARG A 89 7.44 0.80 4.90
C ARG A 89 7.02 -0.57 4.40
N ARG A 90 7.31 -0.89 3.14
CA ARG A 90 6.97 -2.18 2.55
C ARG A 90 8.20 -3.08 2.51
N ARG A 91 8.06 -4.33 2.99
CA ARG A 91 9.11 -5.37 2.91
C ARG A 91 8.57 -6.57 2.18
N LYS A 92 9.36 -7.11 1.25
CA LYS A 92 9.01 -8.35 0.56
C LYS A 92 9.55 -9.54 1.33
N LEU A 93 8.67 -10.35 1.93
CA LEU A 93 9.03 -11.57 2.65
C LEU A 93 8.42 -12.78 1.95
N GLY A 94 9.22 -13.42 1.08
CA GLY A 94 8.72 -14.48 0.21
C GLY A 94 7.67 -13.95 -0.77
N ARG A 95 6.44 -14.48 -0.69
CA ARG A 95 5.28 -14.02 -1.49
C ARG A 95 4.53 -12.85 -0.87
N TRP A 96 4.89 -12.43 0.34
CA TRP A 96 4.14 -11.44 1.11
C TRP A 96 4.74 -10.05 0.98
N ASP A 97 3.87 -9.07 0.75
CA ASP A 97 4.18 -7.67 0.94
C ASP A 97 3.77 -7.26 2.37
N LEU A 98 4.77 -7.04 3.22
CA LEU A 98 4.59 -6.61 4.60
C LEU A 98 4.66 -5.09 4.69
N ASP A 99 3.52 -4.45 4.90
CA ASP A 99 3.42 -3.02 5.12
C ASP A 99 3.39 -2.69 6.61
N HIS A 100 4.30 -1.80 7.03
CA HIS A 100 4.26 -1.15 8.32
C HIS A 100 3.82 0.31 8.15
N PHE A 101 2.71 0.68 8.80
CA PHE A 101 2.20 2.04 8.92
C PHE A 101 2.63 2.64 10.28
N PRO A 102 3.74 3.40 10.35
CA PRO A 102 4.35 3.78 11.62
C PRO A 102 3.47 4.71 12.45
N GLU A 103 2.71 5.58 11.78
CA GLU A 103 1.80 6.54 12.41
C GLU A 103 0.62 5.87 13.15
N ARG A 104 0.38 4.59 12.90
CA ARG A 104 -0.74 3.82 13.45
C ARG A 104 -0.31 2.58 14.23
N ASP A 105 1.00 2.35 14.36
CA ASP A 105 1.56 1.10 14.89
C ASP A 105 0.87 -0.15 14.31
N LEU A 106 0.68 -0.14 12.98
CA LEU A 106 -0.10 -1.15 12.26
C LEU A 106 0.77 -1.87 11.25
N TRP A 107 0.68 -3.21 11.27
CA TRP A 107 1.26 -4.08 10.26
C TRP A 107 0.18 -4.81 9.48
N LEU A 108 0.32 -4.79 8.16
CA LEU A 108 -0.53 -5.53 7.23
C LEU A 108 0.34 -6.41 6.32
N ALA A 109 -0.16 -7.59 6.00
CA ALA A 109 0.43 -8.47 5.01
C ALA A 109 -0.55 -8.63 3.84
N GLU A 110 -0.08 -8.35 2.63
CA GLU A 110 -0.81 -8.55 1.39
C GLU A 110 -0.17 -9.72 0.61
N ILE A 111 -1.01 -10.57 0.01
CA ILE A 111 -0.59 -11.61 -0.95
C ILE A 111 -1.46 -11.54 -2.18
N GLU A 112 -0.81 -11.55 -3.35
CA GLU A 112 -1.48 -11.65 -4.65
C GLU A 112 -1.66 -13.13 -5.04
N LEU A 113 -2.87 -13.44 -5.51
CA LEU A 113 -3.31 -14.76 -5.92
C LEU A 113 -3.79 -14.73 -7.38
N LYS A 114 -3.64 -15.86 -8.07
CA LYS A 114 -4.13 -16.09 -9.43
C LYS A 114 -5.63 -16.39 -9.47
N TYR A 115 -6.17 -16.95 -8.38
CA TYR A 115 -7.59 -17.29 -8.20
C TYR A 115 -7.91 -17.35 -6.70
N GLU A 116 -9.19 -17.16 -6.34
CA GLU A 116 -9.64 -16.97 -4.94
C GLU A 116 -9.27 -18.13 -4.01
N SER A 117 -9.30 -19.36 -4.53
CA SER A 117 -9.00 -20.59 -3.79
C SER A 117 -7.53 -21.04 -3.90
N GLU A 118 -6.63 -20.20 -4.43
CA GLU A 118 -5.21 -20.57 -4.54
C GLU A 118 -4.64 -20.86 -3.14
N PRO A 119 -4.08 -22.06 -2.91
CA PRO A 119 -3.48 -22.39 -1.63
C PRO A 119 -2.19 -21.57 -1.43
N PHE A 120 -2.00 -21.08 -0.21
CA PHE A 120 -0.76 -20.45 0.22
C PHE A 120 -0.44 -20.90 1.64
N GLU A 121 0.85 -20.93 1.96
CA GLU A 121 1.31 -21.18 3.32
C GLU A 121 0.88 -20.02 4.22
N LYS A 122 0.38 -20.33 5.43
CA LYS A 122 0.00 -19.35 6.44
C LYS A 122 1.10 -19.28 7.50
N PRO A 123 2.01 -18.30 7.45
CA PRO A 123 3.06 -18.17 8.45
C PRO A 123 2.47 -17.88 9.83
N ARG A 124 3.18 -18.26 10.89
CA ARG A 124 2.74 -18.01 12.27
C ARG A 124 2.50 -16.53 12.61
N TRP A 125 3.16 -15.61 11.92
CA TRP A 125 2.98 -14.18 12.14
C TRP A 125 1.73 -13.62 11.44
N LEU A 126 1.11 -14.38 10.54
CA LEU A 126 -0.14 -14.00 9.90
C LEU A 126 -1.28 -14.05 10.92
N GLY A 127 -2.08 -13.00 10.97
CA GLY A 127 -3.22 -12.83 11.87
C GLY A 127 -4.56 -12.98 11.15
N GLU A 128 -5.54 -12.23 11.63
CA GLU A 128 -6.89 -12.17 11.07
C GLU A 128 -6.87 -11.63 9.63
N GLU A 129 -7.72 -12.19 8.78
CA GLU A 129 -7.96 -11.67 7.44
C GLU A 129 -8.87 -10.44 7.49
N VAL A 130 -8.44 -9.37 6.83
CA VAL A 130 -9.13 -8.09 6.77
C VAL A 130 -9.31 -7.59 5.34
N THR A 131 -9.29 -8.50 4.35
CA THR A 131 -9.44 -8.23 2.91
C THR A 131 -10.65 -7.34 2.61
N ASP A 132 -11.82 -7.65 3.18
CA ASP A 132 -13.06 -6.93 2.93
C ASP A 132 -13.32 -5.78 3.90
N ASN A 133 -12.42 -5.52 4.86
CA ASN A 133 -12.60 -4.49 5.86
C ASN A 133 -12.06 -3.14 5.37
N PRO A 134 -12.93 -2.14 5.09
CA PRO A 134 -12.53 -0.88 4.49
C PRO A 134 -11.60 -0.06 5.39
N GLU A 135 -11.61 -0.26 6.71
CA GLU A 135 -10.75 0.50 7.65
C GLU A 135 -9.26 0.26 7.40
N TYR A 136 -8.90 -0.87 6.78
CA TYR A 136 -7.53 -1.24 6.41
C TYR A 136 -7.17 -0.88 4.95
N ALA A 137 -8.04 -0.13 4.26
CA ALA A 137 -7.71 0.43 2.96
C ALA A 137 -6.79 1.65 3.10
N ASN A 138 -5.79 1.79 2.24
CA ASN A 138 -4.82 2.90 2.30
C ASN A 138 -5.48 4.29 2.30
N ILE A 139 -6.63 4.46 1.64
CA ILE A 139 -7.34 5.74 1.63
C ILE A 139 -7.97 6.09 2.99
N ARG A 140 -8.40 5.07 3.76
CA ARG A 140 -8.90 5.22 5.14
C ARG A 140 -7.76 5.36 6.14
N LEU A 141 -6.64 4.69 5.87
CA LEU A 141 -5.41 4.82 6.66
C LEU A 141 -4.74 6.18 6.48
N ALA A 142 -4.97 6.87 5.36
CA ALA A 142 -4.45 8.20 5.10
C ALA A 142 -5.03 9.26 6.04
N SER A 143 -4.15 10.04 6.65
CA SER A 143 -4.50 11.12 7.56
C SER A 143 -4.54 12.46 6.81
N PRO A 144 -5.32 13.46 7.27
CA PRO A 144 -5.17 14.83 6.77
C PRO A 144 -3.72 15.31 6.91
N LYS A 145 -3.14 15.84 5.83
CA LYS A 145 -1.88 16.56 5.93
C LYS A 145 -2.21 17.92 6.56
N ARG A 146 -1.58 18.25 7.69
CA ARG A 146 -1.66 19.63 8.20
C ARG A 146 -0.95 20.53 7.19
N PRO A 147 -1.54 21.67 6.79
CA PRO A 147 -0.79 22.64 6.01
C PRO A 147 0.44 23.07 6.82
N GLU A 148 1.59 23.09 6.16
CA GLU A 148 2.83 23.70 6.69
C GLU A 148 2.67 25.21 6.87
#